data_AF-A0A1C6RU53-F1
#
_entry.id   AF-A0A1C6RU53-F1
#
_cell.length_a   1.000
_cell.length_b   1.000
_cell.length_c   1.000
_cell.angle_alpha   90.00
_cell.angle_beta   90.00
_cell.angle_gamma   90.00
#
_symmetry.space_group_name_H-M   'P 1'
#
loop_
_entity.id
_entity.type
_entity.pdbx_description
1 polymer ?
#
loop_
_entity_poly.entity_id
_entity_poly.type
_entity_poly.pdbx_seq_one_letter_code
_entity_poly.pdbx_strand_id
1 'polypeptide(L)'
;MDSTSRATTEDTSDLARTDDIVRRLVGRVAPEPVDVAGEHQSLAGELHYNSLRMVELASILEDLFELDPSVLAEAPPMGTPAELRDFLLDKVSAGLGTIPGPDDVASVIDQY
;
A
#
# COMPACT_ATOMS: atom_id res chain seq x y z
N MET A 1 -1.78 -5.61 -35.46
CA MET A 1 -2.42 -4.46 -34.79
C MET A 1 -3.27 -5.03 -33.67
N ASP A 2 -2.69 -5.28 -32.50
CA ASP A 2 -3.38 -5.89 -31.35
C ASP A 2 -2.61 -5.60 -30.04
N SER A 3 -2.31 -4.33 -29.78
CA SER A 3 -1.47 -3.95 -28.62
C SER A 3 -2.10 -2.90 -27.71
N THR A 4 -3.27 -2.35 -28.06
CA THR A 4 -3.97 -1.34 -27.26
C THR A 4 -4.99 -1.92 -26.28
N SER A 5 -5.37 -3.20 -26.38
CA SER A 5 -6.37 -3.80 -25.47
C SER A 5 -5.80 -4.36 -24.17
N ARG A 6 -4.47 -4.60 -24.08
CA ARG A 6 -3.86 -5.26 -22.92
C ARG A 6 -3.52 -4.28 -21.78
N ALA A 7 -2.99 -3.11 -22.12
CA ALA A 7 -2.54 -2.10 -21.15
C ALA A 7 -3.65 -1.67 -20.17
N THR A 8 -4.86 -1.41 -20.64
CA THR A 8 -5.97 -0.95 -19.77
C THR A 8 -6.44 -2.02 -18.76
N THR A 9 -6.27 -3.30 -19.09
CA THR A 9 -6.68 -4.40 -18.20
C THR A 9 -5.63 -4.64 -17.11
N GLU A 10 -4.34 -4.54 -17.47
CA GLU A 10 -3.22 -4.68 -16.54
C GLU A 10 -3.23 -3.55 -15.50
N ASP A 11 -3.34 -2.28 -15.93
CA ASP A 11 -3.43 -1.10 -15.05
C ASP A 11 -4.59 -1.19 -14.04
N THR A 12 -5.78 -1.61 -14.49
CA THR A 12 -6.96 -1.72 -13.60
C THR A 12 -6.79 -2.85 -12.59
N SER A 13 -6.14 -3.95 -12.99
CA SER A 13 -5.88 -5.08 -12.10
C SER A 13 -4.83 -4.76 -11.03
N ASP A 14 -3.83 -3.96 -11.40
CA ASP A 14 -2.75 -3.54 -10.51
C ASP A 14 -3.22 -2.46 -9.53
N LEU A 15 -4.10 -1.56 -9.97
CA LEU A 15 -4.82 -0.63 -9.09
C LEU A 15 -5.65 -1.38 -8.04
N ALA A 16 -6.51 -2.31 -8.48
CA ALA A 16 -7.38 -3.06 -7.58
C ALA A 16 -6.58 -3.94 -6.61
N ARG A 17 -5.46 -4.53 -7.08
CA ARG A 17 -4.56 -5.32 -6.24
C ARG A 17 -3.85 -4.44 -5.20
N THR A 18 -3.25 -3.33 -5.63
CA THR A 18 -2.57 -2.41 -4.70
C THR A 18 -3.54 -1.84 -3.67
N ASP A 19 -4.78 -1.51 -4.06
CA ASP A 19 -5.83 -1.07 -3.14
C ASP A 19 -6.13 -2.11 -2.05
N ASP A 20 -6.40 -3.37 -2.43
CA ASP A 20 -6.71 -4.44 -1.49
C ASP A 20 -5.55 -4.69 -0.52
N ILE A 21 -4.32 -4.69 -1.03
CA ILE A 21 -3.10 -4.89 -0.23
C ILE A 21 -2.91 -3.77 0.79
N VAL A 22 -2.95 -2.52 0.33
CA VAL A 22 -2.78 -1.35 1.19
C VAL A 22 -3.85 -1.33 2.28
N ARG A 23 -5.12 -1.57 1.92
CA ARG A 23 -6.22 -1.51 2.89
C ARG A 23 -6.17 -2.63 3.92
N ARG A 24 -5.73 -3.83 3.54
CA ARG A 24 -5.51 -4.93 4.49
C ARG A 24 -4.33 -4.64 5.41
N LEU A 25 -3.20 -4.20 4.87
CA LEU A 25 -2.02 -3.86 5.67
C LEU A 25 -2.30 -2.74 6.65
N VAL A 26 -2.90 -1.65 6.16
CA VAL A 26 -3.32 -0.54 7.02
C VAL A 26 -4.33 -1.00 8.08
N GLY A 27 -5.27 -1.87 7.71
CA GLY A 27 -6.21 -2.44 8.67
C GLY A 27 -5.53 -3.25 9.77
N ARG A 28 -4.52 -4.06 9.41
CA ARG A 28 -3.85 -4.99 10.34
C ARG A 28 -2.77 -4.34 11.19
N VAL A 29 -2.04 -3.37 10.66
CA VAL A 29 -0.99 -2.64 11.37
C VAL A 29 -1.57 -1.55 12.28
N ALA A 30 -2.85 -1.19 12.09
CA ALA A 30 -3.55 -0.26 12.97
C ALA A 30 -3.48 -0.71 14.44
N PRO A 31 -3.38 0.22 15.41
CA PRO A 31 -3.50 -0.08 16.83
C PRO A 31 -4.74 -0.89 17.21
N GLU A 32 -5.85 -0.65 16.52
CA GLU A 32 -7.07 -1.44 16.59
C GLU A 32 -7.26 -2.16 15.25
N PRO A 33 -6.82 -3.43 15.15
CA PRO A 33 -6.81 -4.12 13.88
C PRO A 33 -8.22 -4.32 13.33
N VAL A 34 -8.39 -4.02 12.05
CA VAL A 34 -9.58 -4.31 11.26
C VAL A 34 -9.20 -5.18 10.07
N ASP A 35 -10.15 -5.97 9.57
CA ASP A 35 -9.86 -6.87 8.44
C ASP A 35 -9.48 -6.10 7.17
N VAL A 36 -10.18 -5.00 6.89
CA VAL A 36 -9.94 -4.14 5.72
C VAL A 36 -10.26 -2.69 6.10
N ALA A 37 -9.28 -1.80 6.02
CA ALA A 37 -9.49 -0.36 6.22
C ALA A 37 -10.36 0.26 5.12
N GLY A 38 -11.09 1.32 5.44
CA GLY A 38 -11.79 2.12 4.42
C GLY A 38 -10.81 2.95 3.59
N GLU A 39 -11.05 3.09 2.29
CA GLU A 39 -10.13 3.82 1.38
C GLU A 39 -9.88 5.28 1.79
N HIS A 40 -10.91 5.95 2.32
CA HIS A 40 -10.87 7.35 2.77
C HIS A 40 -10.80 7.49 4.29
N GLN A 41 -10.58 6.38 4.99
CA GLN A 41 -10.53 6.37 6.44
C GLN A 41 -9.27 7.08 6.91
N SER A 42 -9.39 7.96 7.89
CA SER A 42 -8.24 8.70 8.41
C SER A 42 -7.29 7.78 9.17
N LEU A 43 -6.03 7.70 8.72
CA LEU A 43 -4.99 6.93 9.39
C LEU A 43 -4.81 7.39 10.85
N ALA A 44 -4.55 8.68 11.07
CA ALA A 44 -4.34 9.22 12.41
C ALA A 44 -5.64 9.41 13.21
N GLY A 45 -6.74 9.75 12.54
CA GLY A 45 -8.01 10.09 13.19
C GLY A 45 -8.85 8.88 13.55
N GLU A 46 -9.17 8.04 12.57
CA GLU A 46 -10.12 6.93 12.71
C GLU A 46 -9.43 5.60 12.98
N LEU A 47 -8.28 5.36 12.36
CA LEU A 47 -7.45 4.17 12.61
C LEU A 47 -6.41 4.41 13.72
N HIS A 48 -6.41 5.59 14.32
CA HIS A 48 -5.61 5.94 15.49
C HIS A 48 -4.08 5.72 15.34
N TYR A 49 -3.55 5.77 14.11
CA TYR A 49 -2.12 5.64 13.85
C TYR A 49 -1.31 6.68 14.64
N ASN A 50 -0.33 6.18 15.37
CA ASN A 50 0.70 6.99 16.02
C ASN A 50 1.99 6.94 15.21
N SER A 51 2.97 7.79 15.57
CA SER A 51 4.24 7.88 14.85
C SER A 51 4.99 6.54 14.75
N LEU A 52 4.89 5.67 15.75
CA LEU A 52 5.51 4.36 15.71
C LEU A 52 4.83 3.44 14.69
N ARG A 53 3.49 3.36 14.71
CA ARG A 53 2.74 2.56 13.73
C ARG A 53 2.89 3.07 12.31
N MET A 54 3.03 4.38 12.12
CA MET A 54 3.30 4.96 10.80
C MET A 54 4.69 4.53 10.28
N VAL A 55 5.70 4.51 11.14
CA VAL A 55 7.04 4.02 10.78
C VAL A 55 7.02 2.52 10.50
N GLU A 56 6.34 1.72 11.32
CA GLU A 56 6.18 0.28 11.08
C GLU A 56 5.48 0.01 9.74
N LEU A 57 4.38 0.71 9.47
CA LEU A 57 3.68 0.62 8.19
C LEU A 57 4.59 0.98 7.01
N ALA A 58 5.37 2.05 7.14
CA ALA A 58 6.32 2.44 6.10
C ALA A 58 7.37 1.36 5.85
N SER A 59 8.00 0.81 6.90
CA SER A 59 8.98 -0.27 6.74
C SER A 59 8.38 -1.53 6.12
N ILE A 60 7.15 -1.90 6.48
CA ILE A 60 6.47 -3.05 5.87
C ILE A 60 6.23 -2.80 4.38
N LEU A 61 5.81 -1.59 4.00
CA LEU A 61 5.57 -1.24 2.60
C LEU A 61 6.87 -1.15 1.80
N GLU A 62 7.95 -0.66 2.39
CA GLU A 62 9.30 -0.70 1.82
C GLU A 62 9.71 -2.11 1.46
N ASP A 63 9.64 -3.03 2.42
CA ASP A 63 10.03 -4.43 2.22
C ASP A 63 9.11 -5.13 1.22
N LEU A 64 7.80 -4.89 1.32
CA LEU A 64 6.80 -5.60 0.52
C LEU A 64 6.75 -5.13 -0.94
N PHE A 65 6.89 -3.83 -1.19
CA PHE A 65 6.92 -3.28 -2.55
C PHE A 65 8.34 -3.18 -3.12
N GLU A 66 9.33 -3.74 -2.42
CA GLU A 66 10.76 -3.65 -2.76
C GLU A 66 11.21 -2.21 -3.05
N LEU A 67 10.70 -1.24 -2.27
CA LEU A 67 11.00 0.18 -2.43
C LEU A 67 12.29 0.55 -1.70
N ASP A 68 13.03 1.50 -2.25
CA ASP A 68 14.14 2.11 -1.51
C ASP A 68 13.59 2.95 -0.34
N PRO A 69 14.16 2.85 0.88
CA PRO A 69 13.71 3.63 2.05
C PRO A 69 13.68 5.15 1.84
N SER A 70 14.51 5.67 0.92
CA SER A 70 14.49 7.08 0.55
C SER A 70 13.17 7.50 -0.13
N VAL A 71 12.48 6.57 -0.80
CA VAL A 71 11.21 6.86 -1.50
C VAL A 71 10.10 7.18 -0.51
N LEU A 72 9.94 6.39 0.55
CA LEU A 72 8.95 6.67 1.60
C LEU A 72 9.37 7.83 2.50
N ALA A 73 10.67 8.07 2.69
CA ALA A 73 11.15 9.24 3.41
C ALA A 73 10.78 10.56 2.73
N GLU A 74 10.68 10.57 1.39
CA GLU A 74 10.23 11.73 0.60
C GLU A 74 8.71 11.76 0.37
N ALA A 75 7.96 10.80 0.91
CA ALA A 75 6.53 10.72 0.68
C ALA A 75 5.81 11.94 1.30
N PRO A 76 4.80 12.50 0.62
CA PRO A 76 3.97 13.54 1.21
C PRO A 76 3.23 12.99 2.43
N PRO A 77 2.75 13.86 3.34
CA PRO A 77 1.90 13.43 4.43
C PRO A 77 0.61 12.80 3.87
N MET A 78 0.51 11.48 3.97
CA MET A 78 -0.65 10.68 3.55
C MET A 78 -1.55 10.47 4.77
N GLY A 79 -2.81 10.88 4.64
CA GLY A 79 -3.81 10.80 5.69
C GLY A 79 -4.77 9.61 5.53
N THR A 80 -4.77 8.95 4.37
CA THR A 80 -5.72 7.89 4.02
C THR A 80 -5.07 6.73 3.26
N PRO A 81 -5.67 5.52 3.29
CA PRO A 81 -5.22 4.38 2.48
C PRO A 81 -5.22 4.65 0.97
N ALA A 82 -6.18 5.42 0.46
CA ALA A 82 -6.24 5.79 -0.96
C ALA A 82 -5.02 6.60 -1.40
N GLU A 83 -4.60 7.58 -0.60
CA GLU A 83 -3.39 8.37 -0.89
C GLU A 83 -2.14 7.51 -0.87
N LEU A 84 -2.06 6.55 0.07
CA LEU A 84 -0.95 5.60 0.16
C LEU A 84 -0.89 4.67 -1.06
N ARG A 85 -2.04 4.13 -1.49
CA ARG A 85 -2.16 3.34 -2.71
C ARG A 85 -1.71 4.14 -3.94
N ASP A 86 -2.22 5.36 -4.11
CA ASP A 86 -1.92 6.19 -5.27
C ASP A 86 -0.43 6.55 -5.32
N PHE A 87 0.18 6.80 -4.15
CA PHE A 87 1.62 6.99 -4.04
C PHE A 87 2.40 5.73 -4.44
N LEU A 88 2.06 4.56 -3.91
CA LEU A 88 2.75 3.31 -4.24
C LEU A 88 2.64 2.98 -5.73
N LEU A 89 1.46 3.17 -6.33
CA LEU A 89 1.26 2.97 -7.76
C LEU A 89 2.10 3.92 -8.62
N ASP A 90 2.22 5.17 -8.23
CA ASP A 90 3.11 6.13 -8.90
C ASP A 90 4.57 5.64 -8.88
N LYS A 91 5.04 5.13 -7.73
CA LYS A 91 6.42 4.62 -7.58
C LYS A 91 6.68 3.34 -8.35
N VAL A 92 5.75 2.39 -8.30
CA VAL A 92 5.82 1.17 -9.11
C VAL A 92 5.82 1.52 -10.60
N SER A 93 4.96 2.44 -11.03
CA SER A 93 4.89 2.89 -12.43
C SER A 93 6.16 3.60 -12.88
N ALA A 94 6.86 4.27 -11.95
CA ALA A 94 8.17 4.88 -12.18
C ALA A 94 9.33 3.86 -12.15
N GLY A 95 9.06 2.57 -11.88
CA GLY A 95 10.06 1.52 -11.79
C GLY A 95 10.90 1.54 -10.51
N LEU A 96 10.39 2.18 -9.46
CA LEU A 96 11.07 2.31 -8.16
C LEU A 96 10.70 1.18 -7.17
N GLY A 97 9.77 0.31 -7.55
CA GLY A 97 9.32 -0.85 -6.77
C GLY A 97 8.50 -1.81 -7.60
N THR A 98 8.00 -2.86 -6.95
CA THR A 98 7.22 -3.94 -7.55
C THR A 98 5.90 -4.12 -6.80
N ILE A 99 4.86 -4.61 -7.49
CA ILE A 99 3.61 -4.97 -6.80
C ILE A 99 3.81 -6.36 -6.22
N PRO A 100 3.71 -6.52 -4.89
CA PRO A 100 3.85 -7.82 -4.24
C PRO A 100 2.81 -8.84 -4.72
N GLY A 101 3.20 -10.12 -4.68
CA GLY A 101 2.30 -11.23 -4.90
C GLY A 101 1.33 -11.43 -3.72
N PRO A 102 0.23 -12.16 -3.93
CA PRO A 102 -0.71 -12.47 -2.85
C PRO A 102 -0.07 -13.27 -1.71
N ASP A 103 0.94 -14.09 -2.00
CA ASP A 103 1.63 -14.91 -1.02
C ASP A 103 2.56 -14.08 -0.12
N ASP A 104 3.20 -13.04 -0.68
CA ASP A 104 4.06 -12.10 0.06
C ASP A 104 3.22 -11.31 1.06
N VAL A 105 2.06 -10.82 0.61
CA VAL A 105 1.11 -10.07 1.43
C VAL A 105 0.56 -10.94 2.55
N ALA A 106 0.17 -12.19 2.25
CA ALA A 106 -0.32 -13.12 3.27
C ALA A 106 0.74 -13.41 4.33
N SER A 107 1.99 -13.59 3.91
CA SER A 107 3.13 -13.85 4.82
C SER A 107 3.41 -12.67 5.75
N VAL A 108 3.21 -11.44 5.29
CA VAL A 108 3.32 -10.24 6.13
C VAL A 108 2.13 -10.12 7.08
N ILE A 109 0.91 -10.30 6.59
CA ILE A 109 -0.30 -10.20 7.42
C ILE A 109 -0.29 -11.24 8.54
N ASP A 110 0.17 -12.47 8.29
CA ASP A 110 0.23 -13.54 9.31
C ASP A 110 1.20 -13.22 10.47
N GLN A 111 2.06 -12.20 10.33
CA GLN A 111 2.97 -11.75 11.39
C GLN A 111 2.34 -10.72 12.34
N TYR A 112 1.12 -10.22 12.05
CA TYR A 112 0.42 -9.16 12.79
C TYR A 112 -0.98 -9.59 13.27
#